data_AF-A0A2G9U6J0-F1
#
_entry.id   AF-A0A2G9U6J0-F1
#
_cell.length_a   1.000
_cell.length_b   1.000
_cell.length_c   1.000
_cell.angle_alpha   90.00
_cell.angle_beta   90.00
_cell.angle_gamma   90.00
#
_symmetry.space_group_name_H-M   'P 1'
#
loop_
_entity.id
_entity.type
_entity.pdbx_description
1 polymer ?
#
loop_
_entity_poly.entity_id
_entity_poly.type
_entity_poly.pdbx_seq_one_letter_code
_entity_poly.pdbx_strand_id
1 'polypeptide(L)'
;MLIANVLLMNTMVACCTYVFEHNVENTQEIWLFERYSQVMEYDSTPFIPPPLTIFYHLYWLFRWVRVRNFSRKNLLDASLKLFLSDEQIERIHSFEEECIEDMEREKDIRKQSSNDERIHRTAERSDQILNRMNIVENIVRTDVRNLDMVLKTMETRHEVPHFHYETEPMCTEDESICESFVFEFLPDTLASVIKKEKLDETDIKIYTWQLFNGLRYLSMHQIVHRDIKPLNVLIDHTLALLKIGDFGSAKIVRRLTKSTAYQVTRFYRPPELLLGSEYYNWTVDLWSAGCVLGEMLRGNVLFPGRHYKHQLKLIFLCLGSPTEEDVKLMKVPTRIVSNGRVVVGTGLGTLCPDADPGMLEILAKVLVYRPCNRLYGRQLLTHPAFASIL
;
A
#
# COMPACT_ATOMS: atom_id res chain seq x y z
N MET A 1 -48.83 7.73 -13.79
CA MET A 1 -48.62 8.93 -12.96
C MET A 1 -48.78 8.62 -11.47
N LEU A 2 -49.97 8.28 -10.97
CA LEU A 2 -50.17 8.02 -9.53
C LEU A 2 -49.27 6.89 -8.98
N ILE A 3 -49.19 5.76 -9.69
CA ILE A 3 -48.37 4.60 -9.29
C ILE A 3 -46.87 4.93 -9.29
N ALA A 4 -46.40 5.73 -10.26
CA ALA A 4 -45.00 6.15 -10.33
C ALA A 4 -44.64 7.09 -9.17
N ASN A 5 -45.55 8.00 -8.80
CA ASN A 5 -45.35 8.89 -7.66
C ASN A 5 -45.36 8.12 -6.33
N VAL A 6 -46.19 7.09 -6.19
CA VAL A 6 -46.21 6.21 -5.01
C VAL A 6 -44.92 5.39 -4.90
N LEU A 7 -44.41 4.85 -6.02
CA LEU A 7 -43.14 4.14 -6.04
C LEU A 7 -41.96 5.06 -5.70
N LEU A 8 -41.93 6.28 -6.25
CA LEU A 8 -40.91 7.27 -5.96
C LEU A 8 -40.89 7.67 -4.48
N MET A 9 -42.08 7.92 -3.90
CA MET A 9 -42.25 8.16 -2.46
C MET A 9 -41.72 7.01 -1.63
N ASN A 10 -42.08 5.77 -1.96
CA ASN A 10 -41.63 4.60 -1.21
C ASN A 10 -40.10 4.39 -1.32
N THR A 11 -39.50 4.65 -2.48
CA THR A 11 -38.04 4.61 -2.63
C THR A 11 -37.34 5.73 -1.87
N MET A 12 -37.91 6.94 -1.84
CA MET A 12 -37.38 8.03 -1.01
C MET A 12 -37.45 7.67 0.47
N VAL A 13 -38.58 7.14 0.94
CA VAL A 13 -38.73 6.70 2.33
C VAL A 13 -37.70 5.62 2.65
N ALA A 14 -37.50 4.63 1.79
CA ALA A 14 -36.51 3.58 2.01
C ALA A 14 -35.06 4.12 2.06
N CYS A 15 -34.69 5.04 1.16
CA CYS A 15 -33.38 5.69 1.21
C CYS A 15 -33.22 6.54 2.46
N CYS A 16 -34.24 7.30 2.86
CA CYS A 16 -34.21 8.11 4.09
C CYS A 16 -34.11 7.22 5.33
N THR A 17 -34.84 6.11 5.41
CA THR A 17 -34.76 5.15 6.51
C THR A 17 -33.38 4.50 6.57
N TYR A 18 -32.81 4.09 5.44
CA TYR A 18 -31.45 3.52 5.39
C TYR A 18 -30.39 4.52 5.84
N VAL A 19 -30.46 5.77 5.35
CA VAL A 19 -29.53 6.83 5.77
C VAL A 19 -29.72 7.19 7.24
N PHE A 20 -30.96 7.14 7.76
CA PHE A 20 -31.24 7.37 9.16
C PHE A 20 -30.68 6.25 10.05
N GLU A 21 -30.93 4.98 9.73
CA GLU A 21 -30.41 3.83 10.48
C GLU A 21 -28.87 3.81 10.48
N HIS A 22 -28.25 4.05 9.33
CA HIS A 22 -26.79 4.12 9.24
C HIS A 22 -26.19 5.30 10.01
N ASN A 23 -26.88 6.45 10.04
CA ASN A 23 -26.46 7.57 10.89
C ASN A 23 -26.68 7.28 12.38
N VAL A 24 -27.73 6.54 12.76
CA VAL A 24 -27.97 6.16 14.16
C VAL A 24 -26.91 5.18 14.65
N GLU A 25 -26.50 4.20 13.84
CA GLU A 25 -25.38 3.30 14.16
C GLU A 25 -24.07 4.08 14.33
N ASN A 26 -23.71 4.95 13.37
CA ASN A 26 -22.53 5.80 13.49
C ASN A 26 -22.62 6.74 14.71
N THR A 27 -23.81 7.24 15.04
CA THR A 27 -24.03 8.09 16.22
C THR A 27 -23.90 7.29 17.52
N GLN A 28 -24.33 6.03 17.57
CA GLN A 28 -24.12 5.15 18.71
C GLN A 28 -22.64 4.83 18.92
N GLU A 29 -21.88 4.59 17.85
CA GLU A 29 -20.43 4.38 17.93
C GLU A 29 -19.70 5.64 18.42
N ILE A 30 -20.07 6.81 17.91
CA ILE A 30 -19.55 8.10 18.37
C ILE A 30 -19.92 8.35 19.84
N TRP A 31 -21.16 8.03 20.24
CA TRP A 31 -21.63 8.24 21.61
C TRP A 31 -20.96 7.28 22.61
N LEU A 32 -20.69 6.03 22.21
CA LEU A 32 -19.90 5.08 22.99
C LEU A 32 -18.46 5.57 23.15
N PHE A 33 -17.87 6.15 22.10
CA PHE A 33 -16.55 6.75 22.14
C PHE A 33 -16.48 7.98 23.06
N GLU A 34 -17.45 8.90 22.98
CA GLU A 34 -17.52 10.08 23.85
C GLU A 34 -17.75 9.70 25.33
N ARG A 35 -18.61 8.72 25.59
CA ARG A 35 -18.89 8.25 26.95
C ARG A 35 -17.70 7.50 27.56
N TYR A 36 -16.99 6.71 26.76
CA TYR A 36 -15.74 6.08 27.17
C TYR A 36 -14.66 7.13 27.47
N SER A 37 -14.56 8.19 26.65
CA SER A 37 -13.61 9.29 26.89
C SER A 37 -13.91 10.03 28.21
N GLN A 38 -15.17 10.29 28.54
CA GLN A 38 -15.55 10.95 29.81
C GLN A 38 -15.31 10.07 31.04
N VAL A 39 -15.56 8.75 30.93
CA VAL A 39 -15.30 7.80 32.03
C VAL A 39 -13.80 7.64 32.26
N MET A 40 -13.00 7.58 31.20
CA MET A 40 -11.54 7.51 31.29
C MET A 40 -10.92 8.81 31.80
N GLU A 41 -11.51 9.97 31.46
CA GLU A 41 -11.11 11.26 32.03
C GLU A 41 -11.39 11.32 33.54
N TYR A 42 -12.54 10.79 34.00
CA TYR A 42 -12.89 10.72 35.42
C TYR A 42 -11.96 9.79 36.22
N ASP A 43 -11.68 8.58 35.70
CA ASP A 43 -10.78 7.60 36.35
C ASP A 43 -9.29 7.99 36.30
N SER A 44 -8.89 8.87 35.38
CA SER A 44 -7.50 9.35 35.25
C SER A 44 -7.15 10.55 36.14
N THR A 45 -8.12 11.11 36.88
CA THR A 45 -7.85 12.17 37.85
C THR A 45 -7.45 11.59 39.21
N PRO A 46 -6.21 11.80 39.70
CA PRO A 46 -5.84 11.34 41.03
C PRO A 46 -6.56 12.20 42.08
N PHE A 47 -7.57 11.64 42.73
CA PHE A 47 -8.23 12.25 43.89
C PHE A 47 -7.25 12.28 45.07
N ILE A 48 -6.67 13.46 45.34
CA ILE A 48 -5.86 13.69 46.55
C ILE A 48 -6.80 14.23 47.64
N PRO A 49 -7.04 13.49 48.74
CA PRO A 49 -7.94 13.94 49.78
C PRO A 49 -7.39 15.17 50.51
N PRO A 50 -8.26 16.07 51.01
CA PRO A 50 -7.85 17.21 51.84
C PRO A 50 -7.00 16.73 53.04
N PRO A 51 -5.89 17.41 53.38
CA PRO A 51 -5.53 18.79 53.03
C PRO A 51 -4.45 18.96 51.93
N LEU A 52 -4.11 17.92 51.17
CA LEU A 52 -2.95 17.94 50.25
C LEU A 52 -3.23 18.58 48.87
N THR A 53 -4.47 19.02 48.63
CA THR A 53 -4.94 19.63 47.36
C THR A 53 -4.16 20.90 46.97
N ILE A 54 -3.60 21.63 47.94
CA ILE A 54 -2.77 22.83 47.69
C ILE A 54 -1.49 22.52 46.88
N PHE A 55 -0.87 21.35 47.10
CA PHE A 55 0.36 20.97 46.39
C PHE A 55 0.11 20.64 44.92
N TYR A 56 -1.06 20.08 44.62
CA TYR A 56 -1.50 19.82 43.25
C TYR A 56 -1.64 21.12 42.46
N HIS A 57 -2.31 22.13 43.02
CA HIS A 57 -2.48 23.42 42.35
C HIS A 57 -1.15 24.18 42.16
N LEU A 58 -0.21 24.06 43.10
CA LEU A 58 1.14 24.65 42.96
C LEU A 58 1.97 23.97 41.85
N TYR A 59 1.88 22.64 41.72
CA TYR A 59 2.53 21.89 40.64
C TYR A 59 2.00 22.30 39.25
N TRP A 60 0.67 22.47 39.13
CA TRP A 60 0.03 22.91 37.88
C TRP A 60 0.41 24.34 37.49
N LEU A 61 0.49 25.25 38.47
CA LEU A 61 0.95 26.62 38.23
C LEU A 61 2.40 26.63 37.72
N PHE A 62 3.27 25.80 38.30
CA PHE A 62 4.67 25.68 37.87
C PHE A 62 4.81 25.10 36.45
N ARG A 63 4.03 24.07 36.09
CA ARG A 63 4.01 23.53 34.72
C ARG A 63 3.47 24.53 33.71
N TRP A 64 2.41 25.26 34.04
CA TRP A 64 1.82 26.26 33.15
C TRP A 64 2.80 27.40 32.83
N VAL A 65 3.53 27.89 33.85
CA VAL A 65 4.60 28.90 33.66
C VAL A 65 5.72 28.36 32.75
N ARG A 66 6.05 27.07 32.87
CA ARG A 66 7.10 26.43 32.06
C ARG A 66 6.71 26.26 30.59
N VAL A 67 5.42 26.02 30.30
CA VAL A 67 4.90 25.79 28.94
C VAL A 67 4.64 27.09 28.18
N ARG A 68 4.36 28.21 28.89
CA ARG A 68 4.11 29.52 28.28
C ARG A 68 5.30 30.07 27.45
N ASN A 69 6.50 29.52 27.62
CA ASN A 69 7.71 29.90 26.88
C ASN A 69 7.96 29.06 25.61
N PHE A 70 7.07 28.16 25.20
CA PHE A 70 7.22 27.35 23.99
C PHE A 70 6.26 27.78 22.87
N SER A 71 6.79 27.83 21.64
CA SER A 71 6.10 28.39 20.45
C SER A 71 4.77 27.71 20.10
N ARG A 72 3.77 28.52 19.75
CA ARG A 72 2.35 28.17 19.50
C ARG A 72 2.06 27.11 18.42
N LYS A 73 3.05 26.64 17.65
CA LYS A 73 2.82 25.66 16.56
C LYS A 73 2.75 24.19 17.00
N ASN A 74 3.19 23.86 18.22
CA ASN A 74 3.13 22.49 18.74
C ASN A 74 1.90 22.21 19.63
N LEU A 75 0.96 23.14 19.74
CA LEU A 75 -0.11 23.01 20.75
C LEU A 75 -1.19 21.98 20.39
N LEU A 76 -1.50 21.82 19.10
CA LEU A 76 -2.64 20.99 18.66
C LEU A 76 -2.31 19.50 18.67
N ASP A 77 -1.11 19.10 18.24
CA ASP A 77 -0.69 17.69 18.22
C ASP A 77 -0.37 17.16 19.64
N ALA A 78 -0.07 18.10 20.54
CA ALA A 78 0.20 17.85 21.94
C ALA A 78 -1.12 17.77 22.75
N SER A 79 -2.18 18.50 22.38
CA SER A 79 -3.40 18.66 23.17
C SER A 79 -4.17 17.37 23.46
N LEU A 80 -4.18 16.40 22.54
CA LEU A 80 -4.99 15.18 22.66
C LEU A 80 -4.20 13.96 23.14
N LYS A 81 -2.87 14.03 23.16
CA LYS A 81 -1.98 12.93 23.57
C LYS A 81 -1.09 13.27 24.76
N LEU A 82 -1.23 14.46 25.35
CA LEU A 82 -0.39 14.89 26.47
C LEU A 82 -0.66 14.19 27.81
N PHE A 83 -1.79 13.50 27.93
CA PHE A 83 -2.32 13.08 29.23
C PHE A 83 -2.23 11.56 29.48
N LEU A 84 -1.67 10.80 28.55
CA LEU A 84 -1.63 9.34 28.63
C LEU A 84 -0.20 8.87 28.88
N SER A 85 -0.02 7.96 29.84
CA SER A 85 1.27 7.27 30.02
C SER A 85 1.54 6.33 28.83
N ASP A 86 2.81 5.96 28.61
CA ASP A 86 3.19 5.06 27.51
C ASP A 86 2.40 3.73 27.53
N GLU A 87 2.03 3.25 28.73
CA GLU A 87 1.21 2.05 28.92
C GLU A 87 -0.27 2.26 28.50
N GLN A 88 -0.81 3.47 28.70
CA GLN A 88 -2.17 3.80 28.28
C GLN A 88 -2.26 4.01 26.76
N ILE A 89 -1.20 4.54 26.14
CA ILE A 89 -1.07 4.60 24.69
C ILE A 89 -1.02 3.19 24.10
N GLU A 90 -0.27 2.28 24.74
CA GLU A 90 -0.20 0.88 24.30
C GLU A 90 -1.55 0.15 24.44
N ARG A 91 -2.33 0.45 25.50
CA ARG A 91 -3.70 -0.07 25.67
C ARG A 91 -4.69 0.47 24.63
N ILE A 92 -4.63 1.76 24.31
CA ILE A 92 -5.47 2.34 23.26
C ILE A 92 -5.14 1.74 21.91
N HIS A 93 -3.86 1.54 21.60
CA HIS A 93 -3.46 0.86 20.37
C HIS A 93 -3.90 -0.60 20.34
N SER A 94 -3.87 -1.33 21.47
CA SER A 94 -4.40 -2.70 21.51
C SER A 94 -5.91 -2.76 21.30
N PHE A 95 -6.65 -1.76 21.78
CA PHE A 95 -8.09 -1.66 21.59
C PHE A 95 -8.46 -1.28 20.15
N GLU A 96 -7.75 -0.31 19.55
CA GLU A 96 -7.88 0.02 18.13
C GLU A 96 -7.57 -1.20 17.25
N GLU A 97 -6.61 -2.04 17.64
CA GLU A 97 -6.24 -3.27 16.94
C GLU A 97 -7.33 -4.35 17.04
N GLU A 98 -7.97 -4.52 18.21
CA GLU A 98 -9.10 -5.45 18.42
C GLU A 98 -10.33 -5.05 17.60
N CYS A 99 -10.67 -3.75 17.54
CA CYS A 99 -11.74 -3.24 16.69
C CYS A 99 -11.48 -3.46 15.19
N ILE A 100 -10.22 -3.35 14.76
CA ILE A 100 -9.84 -3.61 13.36
C ILE A 100 -9.93 -5.11 13.04
N GLU A 101 -9.55 -5.99 13.96
CA GLU A 101 -9.66 -7.45 13.78
C GLU A 101 -11.12 -7.94 13.69
N ASP A 102 -12.02 -7.38 14.48
CA ASP A 102 -13.46 -7.70 14.40
C ASP A 102 -14.05 -7.24 13.04
N MET A 103 -13.67 -6.05 12.57
CA MET A 103 -14.06 -5.55 11.24
C MET A 103 -13.48 -6.42 10.11
N GLU A 104 -12.29 -7.00 10.30
CA GLU A 104 -11.67 -7.92 9.33
C GLU A 104 -12.38 -9.28 9.29
N ARG A 105 -12.79 -9.81 10.45
CA ARG A 105 -13.60 -11.03 10.54
C ARG A 105 -14.96 -10.87 9.84
N GLU A 106 -15.63 -9.73 10.01
CA GLU A 106 -16.87 -9.45 9.27
C GLU A 106 -16.64 -9.34 7.76
N LYS A 107 -15.53 -8.73 7.32
CA LYS A 107 -15.15 -8.69 5.91
C LYS A 107 -14.89 -10.09 5.34
N ASP A 108 -14.34 -11.01 6.13
CA ASP A 108 -14.11 -12.39 5.71
C ASP A 108 -15.39 -13.21 5.64
N ILE A 109 -16.35 -12.99 6.55
CA ILE A 109 -17.70 -13.56 6.46
C ILE A 109 -18.41 -13.05 5.18
N ARG A 110 -18.31 -11.76 4.85
CA ARG A 110 -18.82 -11.19 3.57
C ARG A 110 -18.07 -11.73 2.33
N LYS A 111 -16.80 -12.12 2.45
CA LYS A 111 -16.06 -12.77 1.35
C LYS A 111 -16.51 -14.22 1.15
N GLN A 112 -16.90 -14.94 2.20
CA GLN A 112 -17.41 -16.30 2.08
C GLN A 112 -18.77 -16.34 1.37
N SER A 113 -19.69 -15.41 1.67
CA SER A 113 -20.93 -15.27 0.90
C SER A 113 -20.68 -14.92 -0.58
N SER A 114 -19.62 -14.16 -0.86
CA SER A 114 -19.18 -13.87 -2.24
C SER A 114 -18.55 -15.07 -2.96
N ASN A 115 -17.99 -16.04 -2.25
CA ASN A 115 -17.46 -17.26 -2.87
C ASN A 115 -18.57 -18.17 -3.41
N ASP A 116 -19.74 -18.20 -2.77
CA ASP A 116 -20.90 -18.92 -3.28
C ASP A 116 -21.46 -18.25 -4.55
N GLU A 117 -21.42 -16.92 -4.64
CA GLU A 117 -21.70 -16.19 -5.89
C GLU A 117 -20.64 -16.44 -6.98
N ARG A 118 -19.38 -16.71 -6.63
CA ARG A 118 -18.31 -17.00 -7.60
C ARG A 118 -18.50 -18.36 -8.28
N ILE A 119 -19.07 -19.34 -7.59
CA ILE A 119 -19.43 -20.64 -8.18
C ILE A 119 -20.51 -20.42 -9.24
N HIS A 120 -21.53 -19.61 -8.93
CA HIS A 120 -22.59 -19.25 -9.88
C HIS A 120 -22.04 -18.49 -11.10
N ARG A 121 -21.11 -17.54 -10.89
CA ARG A 121 -20.46 -16.79 -12.00
C ARG A 121 -19.50 -17.63 -12.83
N THR A 122 -18.94 -18.70 -12.28
CA THR A 122 -18.07 -19.64 -13.01
C THR A 122 -18.87 -20.50 -14.00
N ALA A 123 -20.10 -20.87 -13.63
CA ALA A 123 -21.05 -21.51 -14.55
C ALA A 123 -21.43 -20.56 -15.71
N GLU A 124 -21.81 -19.31 -15.43
CA GLU A 124 -22.07 -18.31 -16.47
C GLU A 124 -20.83 -18.01 -17.35
N ARG A 125 -19.62 -18.04 -16.78
CA ARG A 125 -18.36 -17.85 -17.53
C ARG A 125 -18.10 -18.95 -18.55
N SER A 126 -18.49 -20.19 -18.25
CA SER A 126 -18.32 -21.31 -19.18
C SER A 126 -19.14 -21.08 -20.45
N ASP A 127 -20.37 -20.59 -20.30
CA ASP A 127 -21.27 -20.25 -21.41
C ASP A 127 -20.82 -18.99 -22.18
N GLN A 128 -20.24 -18.00 -21.48
CA GLN A 128 -19.71 -16.79 -22.10
C GLN A 128 -18.41 -17.02 -22.88
N ILE A 129 -17.54 -17.95 -22.45
CA ILE A 129 -16.31 -18.30 -23.18
C ILE A 129 -16.64 -18.95 -24.52
N LEU A 130 -17.67 -19.81 -24.56
CA LEU A 130 -18.15 -20.43 -25.80
C LEU A 130 -18.67 -19.36 -26.79
N ASN A 131 -19.38 -18.35 -26.29
CA ASN A 131 -19.82 -17.22 -27.11
C ASN A 131 -18.67 -16.29 -27.53
N ARG A 132 -17.63 -16.13 -26.70
CA ARG A 132 -16.44 -15.32 -27.04
C ARG A 132 -15.56 -15.95 -28.11
N MET A 133 -15.45 -17.28 -28.18
CA MET A 133 -14.73 -17.94 -29.29
C MET A 133 -15.36 -17.60 -30.64
N ASN A 134 -16.70 -17.59 -30.74
CA ASN A 134 -17.42 -17.20 -31.96
C ASN A 134 -17.28 -15.71 -32.29
N ILE A 135 -17.13 -14.84 -31.28
CA ILE A 135 -16.93 -13.40 -31.48
C ILE A 135 -15.49 -13.12 -31.92
N VAL A 136 -14.49 -13.79 -31.36
CA VAL A 136 -13.07 -13.66 -31.75
C VAL A 136 -12.86 -14.09 -33.20
N GLU A 137 -13.51 -15.17 -33.66
CA GLU A 137 -13.44 -15.58 -35.07
C GLU A 137 -14.01 -14.50 -36.02
N ASN A 138 -15.06 -13.80 -35.59
CA ASN A 138 -15.66 -12.71 -36.36
C ASN A 138 -14.83 -11.42 -36.29
N ILE A 139 -14.24 -11.07 -35.15
CA ILE A 139 -13.38 -9.88 -35.00
C ILE A 139 -12.12 -10.03 -35.86
N VAL A 140 -11.46 -11.19 -35.84
CA VAL A 140 -10.26 -11.44 -36.69
C VAL A 140 -10.60 -11.29 -38.17
N ARG A 141 -11.77 -11.73 -38.64
CA ARG A 141 -12.23 -11.51 -40.02
C ARG A 141 -12.54 -10.05 -40.34
N THR A 142 -13.00 -9.28 -39.35
CA THR A 142 -13.41 -7.89 -39.53
C THR A 142 -12.19 -6.96 -39.50
N ASP A 143 -11.22 -7.23 -38.63
CA ASP A 143 -9.98 -6.47 -38.52
C ASP A 143 -9.07 -6.66 -39.74
N VAL A 144 -9.02 -7.86 -40.32
CA VAL A 144 -8.30 -8.09 -41.60
C VAL A 144 -8.92 -7.28 -42.74
N ARG A 145 -10.26 -7.12 -42.77
CA ARG A 145 -10.96 -6.29 -43.77
C ARG A 145 -10.79 -4.79 -43.52
N ASN A 146 -10.77 -4.37 -42.27
CA ASN A 146 -10.58 -2.97 -41.89
C ASN A 146 -9.13 -2.51 -42.13
N LEU A 147 -8.13 -3.36 -41.87
CA LEU A 147 -6.73 -3.04 -42.17
C LEU A 147 -6.49 -2.82 -43.66
N ASP A 148 -7.12 -3.65 -44.52
CA ASP A 148 -7.02 -3.57 -45.97
C ASP A 148 -7.69 -2.28 -46.53
N MET A 149 -8.74 -1.82 -45.85
CA MET A 149 -9.42 -0.56 -46.16
C MET A 149 -8.63 0.68 -45.69
N VAL A 150 -8.00 0.60 -44.51
CA VAL A 150 -7.17 1.68 -43.95
C VAL A 150 -5.87 1.84 -44.75
N LEU A 151 -5.22 0.76 -45.18
CA LEU A 151 -4.05 0.80 -46.06
C LEU A 151 -4.36 1.48 -47.40
N LYS A 152 -5.50 1.15 -48.03
CA LYS A 152 -5.99 1.84 -49.24
C LYS A 152 -6.31 3.32 -49.03
N THR A 153 -6.71 3.71 -47.82
CA THR A 153 -7.06 5.09 -47.49
C THR A 153 -5.82 5.92 -47.15
N MET A 154 -4.78 5.30 -46.58
CA MET A 154 -3.50 5.96 -46.26
C MET A 154 -2.59 6.19 -47.48
N GLU A 155 -2.79 5.47 -48.59
CA GLU A 155 -2.12 5.77 -49.87
C GLU A 155 -2.61 7.08 -50.52
N THR A 156 -3.71 7.68 -50.06
CA THR A 156 -4.35 8.81 -50.77
C THR A 156 -4.37 10.16 -50.05
N ARG A 157 -3.98 10.31 -48.78
CA ARG A 157 -3.99 11.63 -48.12
C ARG A 157 -2.88 11.82 -47.08
N HIS A 158 -1.93 12.72 -47.40
CA HIS A 158 -1.12 13.43 -46.42
C HIS A 158 -1.97 14.54 -45.79
N GLU A 159 -2.30 14.44 -44.50
CA GLU A 159 -2.49 15.55 -43.53
C GLU A 159 -3.10 15.00 -42.22
N VAL A 160 -2.59 15.47 -41.07
CA VAL A 160 -2.94 14.98 -39.71
C VAL A 160 -3.89 15.97 -39.02
N PRO A 161 -5.02 15.55 -38.42
CA PRO A 161 -5.88 16.47 -37.66
C PRO A 161 -5.62 16.42 -36.15
N HIS A 162 -5.59 17.61 -35.54
CA HIS A 162 -5.67 17.83 -34.09
C HIS A 162 -7.12 17.68 -33.61
N PHE A 163 -7.34 16.98 -32.49
CA PHE A 163 -8.65 16.86 -31.84
C PHE A 163 -8.69 17.69 -30.54
N HIS A 164 -9.66 18.61 -30.47
CA HIS A 164 -10.12 19.25 -29.24
C HIS A 164 -11.37 18.53 -28.72
N TYR A 165 -11.44 18.24 -27.42
CA TYR A 165 -12.66 17.82 -26.75
C TYR A 165 -13.14 18.97 -25.86
N GLU A 166 -14.34 19.47 -26.14
CA GLU A 166 -15.09 20.36 -25.24
C GLU A 166 -15.94 19.50 -24.30
N THR A 167 -15.85 19.73 -23.00
CA THR A 167 -16.78 19.22 -21.99
C THR A 167 -17.49 20.40 -21.32
N GLU A 168 -18.81 20.36 -21.30
CA GLU A 168 -19.67 21.36 -20.63
C GLU A 168 -19.40 21.43 -19.12
N PRO A 169 -19.46 22.62 -18.49
CA PRO A 169 -19.19 22.78 -17.06
C PRO A 169 -20.45 22.47 -16.25
N MET A 170 -20.42 21.40 -15.45
CA MET A 170 -21.33 21.27 -14.31
C MET A 170 -20.74 22.05 -13.13
N CYS A 171 -21.30 23.22 -12.85
CA CYS A 171 -21.00 24.00 -11.65
C CYS A 171 -21.61 23.33 -10.41
N THR A 172 -20.77 23.04 -9.42
CA THR A 172 -21.15 22.86 -8.01
C THR A 172 -20.32 23.83 -7.17
N GLU A 173 -20.97 24.51 -6.23
CA GLU A 173 -20.53 25.72 -5.48
C GLU A 173 -19.37 25.52 -4.47
N ASP A 174 -18.41 24.64 -4.75
CA ASP A 174 -17.10 24.65 -4.11
C ASP A 174 -16.06 24.68 -5.24
N GLU A 175 -15.33 25.80 -5.40
CA GLU A 175 -14.21 25.96 -6.34
C GLU A 175 -12.99 25.10 -5.92
N SER A 176 -13.22 23.82 -5.63
CA SER A 176 -12.13 22.86 -5.48
C SER A 176 -11.52 22.63 -6.85
N ILE A 177 -10.33 23.19 -7.06
CA ILE A 177 -9.53 22.94 -8.25
C ILE A 177 -9.11 21.45 -8.20
N CYS A 178 -9.69 20.62 -9.07
CA CYS A 178 -9.29 19.24 -9.22
C CYS A 178 -8.18 19.12 -10.27
N GLU A 179 -6.99 18.68 -9.85
CA GLU A 179 -5.93 18.31 -10.78
C GLU A 179 -6.20 16.91 -11.34
N SER A 180 -6.42 16.81 -12.65
CA SER A 180 -6.67 15.54 -13.34
C SER A 180 -5.47 15.14 -14.19
N PHE A 181 -5.02 13.90 -14.03
CA PHE A 181 -3.93 13.31 -14.81
C PHE A 181 -4.47 12.18 -15.68
N VAL A 182 -4.29 12.29 -17.00
CA VAL A 182 -4.73 11.27 -17.96
C VAL A 182 -3.55 10.41 -18.37
N PHE A 183 -3.66 9.10 -18.14
CA PHE A 183 -2.63 8.11 -18.43
C PHE A 183 -3.15 7.03 -19.38
N GLU A 184 -2.23 6.22 -19.91
CA GLU A 184 -2.59 4.95 -20.53
C GLU A 184 -3.27 4.02 -19.51
N PHE A 185 -4.20 3.20 -19.98
CA PHE A 185 -4.92 2.25 -19.15
C PHE A 185 -4.27 0.87 -19.21
N LEU A 186 -3.99 0.28 -18.05
CA LEU A 186 -3.65 -1.14 -17.91
C LEU A 186 -4.78 -1.85 -17.14
N PRO A 187 -5.19 -3.05 -17.57
CA PRO A 187 -6.41 -3.69 -17.10
C PRO A 187 -6.36 -4.17 -15.66
N ASP A 188 -5.19 -4.58 -15.16
CA ASP A 188 -5.03 -5.21 -13.87
C ASP A 188 -3.87 -4.61 -13.08
N THR A 189 -3.85 -4.89 -11.77
CA THR A 189 -2.67 -4.68 -10.91
C THR A 189 -2.01 -6.01 -10.60
N LEU A 190 -0.72 -6.02 -10.31
CA LEU A 190 -0.01 -7.24 -9.92
C LEU A 190 -0.66 -7.88 -8.67
N ALA A 191 -1.16 -7.07 -7.73
CA ALA A 191 -1.91 -7.56 -6.58
C ALA A 191 -3.15 -8.37 -6.99
N SER A 192 -3.88 -7.88 -7.99
CA SER A 192 -5.07 -8.56 -8.49
C SER A 192 -4.72 -9.87 -9.19
N VAL A 193 -3.61 -9.91 -9.94
CA VAL A 193 -3.14 -11.11 -10.64
C VAL A 193 -2.69 -12.17 -9.64
N ILE A 194 -1.82 -11.83 -8.69
CA ILE A 194 -1.34 -12.76 -7.65
C ILE A 194 -2.49 -13.35 -6.83
N LYS A 195 -3.55 -12.56 -6.58
CA LYS A 195 -4.74 -13.01 -5.84
C LYS A 195 -5.63 -13.95 -6.68
N LYS A 196 -5.67 -13.76 -8.01
CA LYS A 196 -6.50 -14.56 -8.93
C LYS A 196 -5.87 -15.94 -9.15
N GLU A 197 -4.56 -15.99 -9.37
CA GLU A 197 -3.84 -17.22 -9.71
C GLU A 197 -2.37 -17.18 -9.32
N LYS A 198 -1.74 -18.36 -9.26
CA LYS A 198 -0.29 -18.48 -9.08
C LYS A 198 0.38 -18.17 -10.43
N LEU A 199 1.22 -17.14 -10.46
CA LEU A 199 2.00 -16.77 -11.62
C LEU A 199 2.96 -17.90 -12.03
N ASP A 200 3.15 -18.06 -13.34
CA ASP A 200 4.14 -18.99 -13.86
C ASP A 200 5.57 -18.41 -13.75
N GLU A 201 6.58 -19.26 -13.93
CA GLU A 201 7.98 -18.84 -13.79
C GLU A 201 8.39 -17.79 -14.85
N THR A 202 7.81 -17.88 -16.05
CA THR A 202 8.11 -16.99 -17.17
C THR A 202 7.61 -15.57 -16.88
N ASP A 203 6.38 -15.44 -16.42
CA ASP A 203 5.75 -14.20 -15.99
C ASP A 203 6.52 -13.56 -14.84
N ILE A 204 6.89 -14.36 -13.83
CA ILE A 204 7.69 -13.87 -12.70
C ILE A 204 9.01 -13.27 -13.22
N LYS A 205 9.70 -13.94 -14.15
CA LYS A 205 10.94 -13.42 -14.76
C LYS A 205 10.70 -12.13 -15.54
N ILE A 206 9.68 -12.11 -16.41
CA ILE A 206 9.34 -10.95 -17.26
C ILE A 206 8.98 -9.74 -16.40
N TYR A 207 8.10 -9.93 -15.42
CA TYR A 207 7.64 -8.86 -14.53
C TYR A 207 8.74 -8.35 -13.61
N THR A 208 9.59 -9.25 -13.09
CA THR A 208 10.75 -8.86 -12.29
C THR A 208 11.71 -8.02 -13.12
N TRP A 209 12.05 -8.47 -14.34
CA TRP A 209 12.96 -7.74 -15.19
C TRP A 209 12.43 -6.33 -15.52
N GLN A 210 11.15 -6.22 -15.89
CA GLN A 210 10.51 -4.93 -16.19
C GLN A 210 10.46 -4.01 -14.96
N LEU A 211 10.10 -4.53 -13.79
CA LEU A 211 10.06 -3.77 -12.54
C LEU A 211 11.43 -3.17 -12.20
N PHE A 212 12.48 -3.99 -12.20
CA PHE A 212 13.84 -3.51 -11.90
C PHE A 212 14.41 -2.63 -13.00
N ASN A 213 14.03 -2.81 -14.27
CA ASN A 213 14.40 -1.88 -15.34
C ASN A 213 13.73 -0.51 -15.17
N GLY A 214 12.45 -0.48 -14.75
CA GLY A 214 11.76 0.75 -14.39
C GLY A 214 12.41 1.46 -13.20
N LEU A 215 12.75 0.72 -12.13
CA LEU A 215 13.48 1.29 -10.99
C LEU A 215 14.87 1.80 -11.36
N ARG A 216 15.57 1.14 -12.28
CA ARG A 216 16.84 1.64 -12.83
C ARG A 216 16.64 3.01 -13.48
N TYR A 217 15.58 3.18 -14.29
CA TYR A 217 15.25 4.47 -14.90
C TYR A 217 14.98 5.56 -13.84
N LEU A 218 14.19 5.26 -12.80
CA LEU A 218 13.93 6.21 -11.71
C LEU A 218 15.22 6.60 -10.96
N SER A 219 16.08 5.63 -10.69
CA SER A 219 17.36 5.86 -10.00
C SER A 219 18.28 6.82 -10.76
N MET A 220 18.31 6.74 -12.09
CA MET A 220 19.10 7.63 -12.95
C MET A 220 18.64 9.09 -12.86
N HIS A 221 17.35 9.30 -12.57
CA HIS A 221 16.73 10.62 -12.41
C HIS A 221 16.64 11.07 -10.94
N GLN A 222 17.25 10.31 -10.01
CA GLN A 222 17.18 10.57 -8.57
C GLN A 222 15.75 10.60 -8.00
N ILE A 223 14.81 9.94 -8.69
CA ILE A 223 13.43 9.78 -8.26
C ILE A 223 13.36 8.55 -7.35
N VAL A 224 12.77 8.72 -6.18
CA VAL A 224 12.43 7.64 -5.26
C VAL A 224 10.91 7.56 -5.22
N HIS A 225 10.36 6.41 -5.56
CA HIS A 225 8.92 6.18 -5.62
C HIS A 225 8.29 6.12 -4.23
N ARG A 226 8.97 5.46 -3.27
CA ARG A 226 8.58 5.32 -1.86
C ARG A 226 7.30 4.51 -1.58
N ASP A 227 6.60 4.00 -2.59
CA ASP A 227 5.41 3.16 -2.38
C ASP A 227 5.28 2.06 -3.43
N ILE A 228 6.42 1.42 -3.74
CA ILE A 228 6.43 0.21 -4.55
C ILE A 228 5.75 -0.92 -3.77
N LYS A 229 4.64 -1.41 -4.32
CA LYS A 229 3.81 -2.50 -3.82
C LYS A 229 2.99 -3.09 -4.98
N PRO A 230 2.48 -4.32 -4.90
CA PRO A 230 1.74 -4.95 -5.99
C PRO A 230 0.50 -4.17 -6.45
N LEU A 231 -0.10 -3.34 -5.58
CA LEU A 231 -1.21 -2.44 -5.96
C LEU A 231 -0.78 -1.33 -6.93
N ASN A 232 0.47 -0.87 -6.83
CA ASN A 232 1.02 0.24 -7.62
C ASN A 232 1.86 -0.28 -8.81
N VAL A 233 1.83 -1.59 -9.06
CA VAL A 233 2.43 -2.24 -10.22
C VAL A 233 1.30 -2.66 -11.13
N LEU A 234 1.15 -1.97 -12.25
CA LEU A 234 0.10 -2.19 -13.23
C LEU A 234 0.54 -3.25 -14.23
N ILE A 235 -0.37 -4.13 -14.62
CA ILE A 235 -0.11 -5.29 -15.46
C ILE A 235 -1.13 -5.35 -16.61
N ASP A 236 -0.62 -5.61 -17.81
CA ASP A 236 -1.38 -6.23 -18.89
C ASP A 236 -0.85 -7.64 -19.08
N HIS A 237 -1.59 -8.63 -18.57
CA HIS A 237 -1.17 -10.02 -18.59
C HIS A 237 -1.21 -10.60 -20.01
N THR A 238 -2.10 -10.11 -20.88
CA THR A 238 -2.21 -10.58 -22.28
C THR A 238 -0.99 -10.15 -23.09
N LEU A 239 -0.49 -8.94 -22.84
CA LEU A 239 0.69 -8.39 -23.50
C LEU A 239 2.00 -8.63 -22.73
N ALA A 240 1.94 -9.28 -21.58
CA ALA A 240 3.06 -9.45 -20.64
C ALA A 240 3.76 -8.12 -20.28
N LEU A 241 3.00 -7.02 -20.14
CA LEU A 241 3.52 -5.69 -19.84
C LEU A 241 3.37 -5.35 -18.36
N LEU A 242 4.41 -4.76 -17.79
CA LEU A 242 4.41 -4.23 -16.43
C LEU A 242 4.80 -2.75 -16.45
N LYS A 243 4.00 -1.92 -15.76
CA LYS A 243 4.31 -0.49 -15.56
C LYS A 243 4.19 -0.11 -14.10
N ILE A 244 5.10 0.74 -13.64
CA ILE A 244 5.05 1.33 -12.29
C ILE A 244 4.07 2.51 -12.33
N GLY A 245 3.06 2.49 -11.46
CA GLY A 245 2.06 3.55 -11.34
C GLY A 245 2.06 4.21 -9.97
N ASP A 246 1.22 5.23 -9.80
CA ASP A 246 1.03 5.99 -8.55
C ASP A 246 2.30 6.65 -7.99
N PHE A 247 2.68 7.76 -8.62
CA PHE A 247 3.79 8.60 -8.18
C PHE A 247 3.39 9.63 -7.11
N GLY A 248 2.21 9.51 -6.48
CA GLY A 248 1.74 10.49 -5.49
C GLY A 248 2.64 10.60 -4.24
N SER A 249 3.36 9.52 -3.92
CA SER A 249 4.38 9.50 -2.87
C SER A 249 5.81 9.70 -3.39
N ALA A 250 6.02 9.89 -4.69
CA ALA A 250 7.36 9.98 -5.23
C ALA A 250 8.07 11.28 -4.82
N LYS A 251 9.41 11.24 -4.71
CA LYS A 251 10.23 12.40 -4.34
C LYS A 251 11.59 12.34 -5.03
N ILE A 252 12.07 13.49 -5.50
CA ILE A 252 13.47 13.64 -5.91
C ILE A 252 14.32 13.76 -4.65
N VAL A 253 15.08 12.72 -4.31
CA VAL A 253 15.91 12.70 -3.09
C VAL A 253 17.33 13.13 -3.45
N ARG A 254 17.68 14.36 -3.05
CA ARG A 254 19.04 14.87 -3.17
C ARG A 254 19.91 14.35 -2.03
N ARG A 255 21.18 14.08 -2.31
CA ARG A 255 22.17 13.66 -1.31
C ARG A 255 22.14 14.61 -0.11
N LEU A 256 22.22 14.03 1.10
CA LEU A 256 22.27 14.74 2.39
C LEU A 256 20.99 15.46 2.83
N THR A 257 19.86 15.31 2.11
CA THR A 257 18.58 15.84 2.58
C THR A 257 17.88 14.86 3.50
N LYS A 258 17.44 15.32 4.68
CA LYS A 258 16.55 14.54 5.54
C LYS A 258 15.22 14.34 4.83
N SER A 259 14.71 13.12 4.87
CA SER A 259 13.36 12.82 4.37
C SER A 259 12.56 12.14 5.48
N THR A 260 11.30 12.53 5.63
CA THR A 260 10.42 11.96 6.64
C THR A 260 10.25 10.46 6.40
N ALA A 261 10.26 9.69 7.49
CA ALA A 261 10.30 8.22 7.46
C ALA A 261 8.91 7.57 7.28
N TYR A 262 7.86 8.33 6.98
CA TYR A 262 6.49 7.83 6.99
C TYR A 262 5.83 8.03 5.64
N GLN A 263 5.92 7.04 4.74
CA GLN A 263 5.12 6.96 3.51
C GLN A 263 5.34 5.66 2.71
N VAL A 264 5.53 4.50 3.38
CA VAL A 264 5.61 3.19 2.68
C VAL A 264 4.63 2.21 3.33
N THR A 265 3.89 1.47 2.52
CA THR A 265 3.09 0.33 3.00
C THR A 265 3.97 -0.66 3.78
N ARG A 266 3.57 -1.02 5.01
CA ARG A 266 4.43 -1.69 6.01
C ARG A 266 5.16 -2.93 5.49
N PHE A 267 4.48 -3.79 4.73
CA PHE A 267 5.01 -5.08 4.28
C PHE A 267 6.21 -4.96 3.34
N TYR A 268 6.29 -3.88 2.58
CA TYR A 268 7.36 -3.61 1.60
C TYR A 268 8.40 -2.63 2.16
N ARG A 269 8.28 -2.22 3.42
CA ARG A 269 9.17 -1.23 4.01
C ARG A 269 10.53 -1.86 4.35
N PRO A 270 11.65 -1.24 3.94
CA PRO A 270 12.99 -1.74 4.25
C PRO A 270 13.37 -1.59 5.72
N PRO A 271 14.30 -2.43 6.23
CA PRO A 271 14.70 -2.45 7.62
C PRO A 271 15.27 -1.12 8.11
N GLU A 272 16.02 -0.37 7.29
CA GLU A 272 16.53 0.94 7.66
C GLU A 272 15.41 1.95 7.96
N LEU A 273 14.31 1.91 7.21
CA LEU A 273 13.16 2.80 7.46
C LEU A 273 12.33 2.32 8.66
N LEU A 274 12.20 1.00 8.87
CA LEU A 274 11.56 0.43 10.05
C LEU A 274 12.33 0.75 11.34
N LEU A 275 13.66 0.88 11.24
CA LEU A 275 14.56 1.25 12.34
C LEU A 275 14.76 2.77 12.46
N GLY A 276 14.01 3.58 11.70
CA GLY A 276 13.97 5.04 11.86
C GLY A 276 15.12 5.80 11.19
N SER A 277 15.75 5.25 10.15
CA SER A 277 16.71 6.01 9.34
C SER A 277 16.02 7.16 8.60
N GLU A 278 16.52 8.38 8.80
CA GLU A 278 16.06 9.59 8.09
C GLU A 278 16.86 9.82 6.79
N TYR A 279 17.92 9.04 6.56
CA TYR A 279 18.88 9.22 5.49
C TYR A 279 18.86 8.03 4.52
N TYR A 280 17.90 8.06 3.61
CA TYR A 280 17.70 7.04 2.60
C TYR A 280 17.77 7.62 1.17
N ASN A 281 17.75 6.75 0.17
CA ASN A 281 17.77 7.09 -1.25
C ASN A 281 16.94 6.06 -2.05
N TRP A 282 17.04 6.06 -3.37
CA TRP A 282 16.34 5.15 -4.30
C TRP A 282 16.53 3.64 -4.00
N THR A 283 17.53 3.25 -3.21
CA THR A 283 17.72 1.85 -2.79
C THR A 283 16.58 1.30 -1.93
N VAL A 284 15.74 2.15 -1.33
CA VAL A 284 14.54 1.71 -0.59
C VAL A 284 13.54 1.02 -1.53
N ASP A 285 13.40 1.52 -2.76
CA ASP A 285 12.49 0.95 -3.76
C ASP A 285 12.99 -0.41 -4.25
N LEU A 286 14.31 -0.66 -4.23
CA LEU A 286 14.87 -1.98 -4.54
C LEU A 286 14.44 -3.03 -3.53
N TRP A 287 14.44 -2.70 -2.24
CA TRP A 287 13.95 -3.61 -1.20
C TRP A 287 12.47 -3.89 -1.38
N SER A 288 11.67 -2.84 -1.60
CA SER A 288 10.24 -2.98 -1.85
C SER A 288 9.97 -3.87 -3.07
N ALA A 289 10.71 -3.70 -4.16
CA ALA A 289 10.65 -4.59 -5.32
C ALA A 289 11.12 -6.02 -5.03
N GLY A 290 12.10 -6.21 -4.15
CA GLY A 290 12.46 -7.53 -3.63
C GLY A 290 11.30 -8.19 -2.88
N CYS A 291 10.58 -7.44 -2.03
CA CYS A 291 9.38 -7.94 -1.39
C CYS A 291 8.28 -8.30 -2.40
N VAL A 292 8.09 -7.50 -3.46
CA VAL A 292 7.17 -7.81 -4.57
C VAL A 292 7.58 -9.09 -5.30
N LEU A 293 8.87 -9.27 -5.61
CA LEU A 293 9.39 -10.51 -6.20
C LEU A 293 9.12 -11.72 -5.29
N GLY A 294 9.43 -11.61 -4.00
CA GLY A 294 9.15 -12.71 -3.06
C GLY A 294 7.66 -13.03 -2.94
N GLU A 295 6.79 -12.02 -3.05
CA GLU A 295 5.34 -12.23 -3.08
C GLU A 295 4.85 -12.89 -4.36
N MET A 296 5.44 -12.55 -5.52
CA MET A 296 5.18 -13.28 -6.77
C MET A 296 5.60 -14.75 -6.67
N LEU A 297 6.79 -15.03 -6.10
CA LEU A 297 7.31 -16.40 -5.94
C LEU A 297 6.48 -17.23 -4.94
N ARG A 298 5.99 -16.61 -3.87
CA ARG A 298 5.26 -17.26 -2.79
C ARG A 298 3.74 -17.32 -3.03
N GLY A 299 3.20 -16.40 -3.82
CA GLY A 299 1.76 -16.19 -4.03
C GLY A 299 1.06 -15.40 -2.92
N ASN A 300 1.80 -14.92 -1.91
CA ASN A 300 1.27 -14.07 -0.84
C ASN A 300 2.38 -13.18 -0.26
N VAL A 301 1.98 -12.20 0.55
CA VAL A 301 2.89 -11.24 1.17
C VAL A 301 4.10 -11.93 1.81
N LEU A 302 5.30 -11.52 1.39
CA LEU A 302 6.55 -12.13 1.84
C LEU A 302 6.77 -11.98 3.35
N PHE A 303 6.52 -10.77 3.87
CA PHE A 303 6.65 -10.44 5.30
C PHE A 303 5.36 -9.80 5.83
N PRO A 304 4.38 -10.59 6.30
CA PRO A 304 3.08 -10.10 6.75
C PRO A 304 3.11 -9.64 8.23
N GLY A 305 3.84 -8.57 8.53
CA GLY A 305 3.96 -8.06 9.90
C GLY A 305 2.73 -7.27 10.36
N ARG A 306 2.09 -7.73 11.44
CA ARG A 306 0.92 -7.06 12.08
C ARG A 306 1.18 -5.62 12.52
N HIS A 307 2.40 -5.33 12.96
CA HIS A 307 2.88 -4.01 13.36
C HIS A 307 4.39 -3.90 13.08
N TYR A 308 5.00 -2.71 13.26
CA TYR A 308 6.39 -2.47 12.85
C TYR A 308 7.41 -3.40 13.56
N LYS A 309 7.24 -3.66 14.87
CA LYS A 309 8.09 -4.60 15.61
C LYS A 309 7.98 -6.02 15.06
N HIS A 310 6.77 -6.47 14.70
CA HIS A 310 6.54 -7.78 14.12
C HIS A 310 7.16 -7.88 12.72
N GLN A 311 7.04 -6.82 11.91
CA GLN A 311 7.71 -6.74 10.60
C GLN A 311 9.22 -6.96 10.71
N LEU A 312 9.88 -6.24 11.64
CA LEU A 312 11.31 -6.41 11.91
C LEU A 312 11.64 -7.82 12.39
N LYS A 313 10.81 -8.39 13.28
CA LYS A 313 10.98 -9.76 13.76
C LYS A 313 10.94 -10.78 12.61
N LEU A 314 10.01 -10.64 11.66
CA LEU A 314 9.94 -11.52 10.48
C LEU A 314 11.18 -11.39 9.59
N ILE A 315 11.65 -10.17 9.35
CA ILE A 315 12.89 -9.92 8.60
C ILE A 315 14.07 -10.57 9.32
N PHE A 316 14.18 -10.43 10.65
CA PHE A 316 15.28 -11.01 11.43
C PHE A 316 15.23 -12.54 11.49
N LEU A 317 14.04 -13.13 11.55
CA LEU A 317 13.88 -14.59 11.45
C LEU A 317 14.30 -15.13 10.08
N CYS A 318 14.11 -14.35 9.02
CA CYS A 318 14.50 -14.74 7.67
C CYS A 318 16.00 -14.51 7.40
N LEU A 319 16.49 -13.30 7.61
CA LEU A 319 17.85 -12.87 7.24
C LEU A 319 18.88 -13.04 8.36
N GLY A 320 18.43 -13.28 9.59
CA GLY A 320 19.27 -13.21 10.79
C GLY A 320 19.34 -11.78 11.34
N SER A 321 19.91 -11.62 12.53
CA SER A 321 20.12 -10.29 13.13
C SER A 321 21.15 -9.47 12.34
N PRO A 322 20.93 -8.16 12.14
CA PRO A 322 21.91 -7.30 11.48
C PRO A 322 23.18 -7.17 12.33
N THR A 323 24.35 -7.16 11.66
CA THR A 323 25.64 -6.89 12.30
C THR A 323 25.79 -5.41 12.66
N GLU A 324 26.72 -5.05 13.54
CA GLU A 324 27.00 -3.64 13.86
C GLU A 324 27.37 -2.81 12.61
N GLU A 325 28.06 -3.43 11.65
CA GLU A 325 28.39 -2.80 10.37
C GLU A 325 27.12 -2.53 9.54
N ASP A 326 26.17 -3.48 9.51
CA ASP A 326 24.88 -3.29 8.83
C ASP A 326 24.10 -2.13 9.44
N VAL A 327 24.03 -2.06 10.77
CA VAL A 327 23.39 -0.97 11.51
C VAL A 327 23.99 0.38 11.15
N LYS A 328 25.33 0.46 11.09
CA LYS A 328 26.04 1.67 10.70
C LYS A 328 25.74 2.08 9.26
N LEU A 329 25.72 1.14 8.32
CA LEU A 329 25.48 1.41 6.90
C LEU A 329 24.01 1.71 6.58
N MET A 330 23.07 1.16 7.35
CA MET A 330 21.65 1.54 7.33
C MET A 330 21.42 2.95 7.89
N LYS A 331 22.42 3.54 8.57
CA LYS A 331 22.37 4.87 9.21
C LYS A 331 21.24 4.99 10.24
N VAL A 332 20.99 3.91 10.98
CA VAL A 332 19.94 3.87 12.01
C VAL A 332 20.49 4.30 13.37
N PRO A 333 19.66 4.85 14.27
CA PRO A 333 20.07 5.15 15.64
C PRO A 333 20.51 3.87 16.37
N THR A 334 21.75 3.82 16.86
CA THR A 334 22.38 2.62 17.45
C THR A 334 21.63 2.04 18.65
N ARG A 335 20.84 2.85 19.38
CA ARG A 335 20.10 2.42 20.58
C ARG A 335 19.04 1.34 20.32
N ILE A 336 18.61 1.16 19.07
CA ILE A 336 17.45 0.32 18.72
C ILE A 336 17.84 -1.17 18.58
N VAL A 337 19.11 -1.48 18.34
CA VAL A 337 19.55 -2.85 17.96
C VAL A 337 20.20 -3.64 19.11
N SER A 338 20.63 -2.95 20.17
CA SER A 338 21.53 -3.50 21.21
C SER A 338 20.90 -4.46 22.23
N ASN A 339 19.58 -4.71 22.20
CA ASN A 339 18.88 -5.45 23.27
C ASN A 339 18.31 -6.82 22.86
N GLY A 340 18.60 -7.30 21.65
CA GLY A 340 18.07 -8.58 21.14
C GLY A 340 19.05 -9.75 21.25
N ARG A 341 18.52 -10.97 21.47
CA ARG A 341 19.30 -12.21 21.22
C ARG A 341 19.64 -12.28 19.73
N VAL A 342 20.88 -12.65 19.40
CA VAL A 342 21.30 -12.87 18.00
C VAL A 342 20.51 -14.06 17.43
N VAL A 343 19.81 -13.81 16.33
CA VAL A 343 19.00 -14.81 15.61
C VAL A 343 19.76 -15.24 14.35
N VAL A 344 19.89 -16.55 14.13
CA VAL A 344 20.36 -17.12 12.86
C VAL A 344 19.18 -17.16 11.90
N GLY A 345 19.37 -16.60 10.70
CA GLY A 345 18.32 -16.54 9.69
C GLY A 345 17.96 -17.92 9.12
N THR A 346 16.66 -18.15 8.95
CA THR A 346 16.13 -19.37 8.29
C THR A 346 16.31 -19.36 6.77
N GLY A 347 16.66 -18.22 6.18
CA GLY A 347 16.87 -18.04 4.75
C GLY A 347 15.57 -17.90 3.94
N LEU A 348 15.69 -17.28 2.77
CA LEU A 348 14.56 -17.02 1.87
C LEU A 348 13.99 -18.29 1.23
N GLY A 349 14.79 -19.35 1.09
CA GLY A 349 14.33 -20.64 0.56
C GLY A 349 13.23 -21.28 1.41
N THR A 350 13.22 -21.04 2.73
CA THR A 350 12.15 -21.51 3.62
C THR A 350 10.82 -20.78 3.36
N LEU A 351 10.88 -19.52 2.92
CA LEU A 351 9.68 -18.72 2.61
C LEU A 351 9.16 -18.98 1.19
N CYS A 352 10.06 -19.33 0.27
CA CYS A 352 9.76 -19.59 -1.14
C CYS A 352 10.32 -20.97 -1.56
N PRO A 353 9.72 -22.08 -1.09
CA PRO A 353 10.27 -23.42 -1.29
C PRO A 353 10.24 -23.90 -2.76
N ASP A 354 9.24 -23.45 -3.53
CA ASP A 354 9.05 -23.84 -4.93
C ASP A 354 9.73 -22.87 -5.92
N ALA A 355 10.52 -21.91 -5.44
CA ALA A 355 11.10 -20.87 -6.28
C ALA A 355 12.24 -21.41 -7.16
N ASP A 356 12.31 -20.94 -8.40
CA ASP A 356 13.46 -21.13 -9.27
C ASP A 356 14.76 -20.68 -8.56
N PRO A 357 15.83 -21.50 -8.55
CA PRO A 357 17.07 -21.16 -7.88
C PRO A 357 17.69 -19.83 -8.34
N GLY A 358 17.56 -19.50 -9.64
CA GLY A 358 18.08 -18.25 -10.19
C GLY A 358 17.32 -17.03 -9.68
N MET A 359 15.99 -17.13 -9.62
CA MET A 359 15.14 -16.07 -9.04
C MET A 359 15.32 -15.93 -7.53
N LEU A 360 15.50 -17.05 -6.81
CA LEU A 360 15.79 -17.04 -5.38
C LEU A 360 17.15 -16.39 -5.08
N GLU A 361 18.16 -16.62 -5.92
CA GLU A 361 19.47 -15.96 -5.83
C GLU A 361 19.36 -14.44 -6.02
N ILE A 362 18.59 -13.99 -7.02
CA ILE A 362 18.30 -12.57 -7.22
C ILE A 362 17.63 -12.00 -5.97
N LEU A 363 16.58 -12.65 -5.46
CA LEU A 363 15.87 -12.21 -4.27
C LEU A 363 16.81 -12.07 -3.06
N ALA A 364 17.71 -13.04 -2.85
CA ALA A 364 18.68 -13.02 -1.76
C ALA A 364 19.71 -11.90 -1.89
N LYS A 365 20.12 -11.54 -3.11
CA LYS A 365 21.04 -10.41 -3.35
C LYS A 365 20.35 -9.05 -3.30
N VAL A 366 19.03 -8.98 -3.50
CA VAL A 366 18.24 -7.76 -3.35
C VAL A 366 17.87 -7.51 -1.88
N LEU A 367 17.42 -8.53 -1.15
CA LEU A 367 16.99 -8.43 0.24
C LEU A 367 18.16 -8.55 1.22
N VAL A 368 19.01 -7.53 1.21
CA VAL A 368 20.15 -7.38 2.13
C VAL A 368 19.99 -6.14 2.99
N TYR A 369 20.55 -6.17 4.21
CA TYR A 369 20.50 -5.04 5.15
C TYR A 369 21.20 -3.79 4.61
N ARG A 370 22.39 -3.96 4.02
CA ARG A 370 23.21 -2.85 3.52
C ARG A 370 22.56 -2.27 2.26
N PRO A 371 21.99 -1.05 2.29
CA PRO A 371 21.22 -0.55 1.15
C PRO A 371 22.06 -0.39 -0.13
N CYS A 372 23.35 -0.08 0.02
CA CYS A 372 24.29 0.05 -1.10
C CYS A 372 24.73 -1.29 -1.73
N ASN A 373 24.48 -2.42 -1.07
CA ASN A 373 24.86 -3.74 -1.57
C ASN A 373 23.70 -4.46 -2.27
N ARG A 374 22.49 -3.88 -2.27
CA ARG A 374 21.33 -4.45 -2.95
C ARG A 374 21.63 -4.56 -4.45
N LEU A 375 21.44 -5.74 -5.01
CA LEU A 375 21.61 -6.00 -6.45
C LEU A 375 20.68 -5.09 -7.27
N TYR A 376 21.24 -4.39 -8.27
CA TYR A 376 20.47 -3.47 -9.11
C TYR A 376 21.12 -3.25 -10.48
N GLY A 377 20.40 -2.52 -11.34
CA GLY A 377 20.97 -1.97 -12.57
C GLY A 377 21.35 -3.05 -13.56
N ARG A 378 22.42 -2.82 -14.32
CA ARG A 378 22.87 -3.76 -15.36
C ARG A 378 23.21 -5.14 -14.79
N GLN A 379 23.79 -5.19 -13.60
CA GLN A 379 24.17 -6.45 -12.96
C GLN A 379 22.95 -7.35 -12.68
N LEU A 380 21.83 -6.75 -12.27
CA LEU A 380 20.57 -7.48 -12.11
C LEU A 380 19.98 -7.87 -13.47
N LEU A 381 19.88 -6.91 -14.39
CA LEU A 381 19.18 -7.11 -15.67
C LEU A 381 19.88 -8.10 -16.61
N THR A 382 21.17 -8.39 -16.41
CA THR A 382 21.93 -9.41 -17.15
C THR A 382 22.15 -10.70 -16.34
N HIS A 383 21.38 -10.92 -15.26
CA HIS A 383 21.50 -12.13 -14.46
C HIS A 383 21.15 -13.37 -15.30
N PRO A 384 21.86 -14.51 -15.15
CA PRO A 384 21.57 -15.74 -15.90
C PRO A 384 20.14 -16.24 -15.78
N ALA A 385 19.46 -15.95 -14.67
CA ALA A 385 18.05 -16.29 -14.46
C ALA A 385 17.10 -15.70 -15.52
N PHE A 386 17.49 -14.59 -16.17
CA PHE A 386 16.73 -13.95 -17.24
C PHE A 386 17.10 -14.43 -18.65
N ALA A 387 18.07 -15.34 -18.80
CA ALA A 387 18.54 -15.80 -20.12
C ALA A 387 17.45 -16.50 -20.95
N SER A 388 16.37 -16.98 -20.32
CA SER A 388 15.24 -17.61 -21.02
C SER A 388 14.24 -16.61 -21.60
N ILE A 389 14.31 -15.33 -21.21
CA ILE A 389 13.35 -14.27 -21.62
C ILE A 389 14.02 -13.10 -22.37
N LEU A 390 15.35 -13.09 -22.44
CA LEU A 390 16.19 -12.14 -23.17
C LEU A 390 16.71 -12.80 -24.44
#